data_AF-A0A7T5E4M8-F1
#
_entry.id   AF-A0A7T5E4M8-F1
#
_cell.length_a   1.000
_cell.length_b   1.000
_cell.length_c   1.000
_cell.angle_alpha   90.00
_cell.angle_beta   90.00
_cell.angle_gamma   90.00
#
_symmetry.space_group_name_H-M   'P 1'
#
loop_
_entity.id
_entity.type
_entity.pdbx_description
1 polymer ?
#
loop_
_entity_poly.entity_id
_entity_poly.type
_entity_poly.pdbx_seq_one_letter_code
_entity_poly.pdbx_strand_id
1 'polypeptide(L)'
;MTLPDAPPPNRPPQGMSPERYARLRAEAKAPYRGLRRVVYLTAGASAAIGAFIMITQGLAGRATADLGLNLLIQFGVLGTAGLLLWLESRGAKKTD
;
A
#
# COMPACT_ATOMS: atom_id res chain seq x y z
N MET A 1 -5.74 13.39 35.52
CA MET A 1 -6.30 14.30 34.50
C MET A 1 -5.18 14.67 33.55
N THR A 2 -4.90 13.84 32.54
CA THR A 2 -3.77 14.03 31.61
C THR A 2 -4.34 14.08 30.20
N LEU A 3 -4.11 15.22 29.54
CA LEU A 3 -4.66 15.62 28.25
C LEU A 3 -4.49 14.53 27.16
N PRO A 4 -5.59 13.91 26.69
CA PRO A 4 -5.64 13.32 25.36
C PRO A 4 -5.72 14.49 24.36
N ASP A 5 -5.06 14.36 23.20
CA ASP A 5 -5.27 15.19 21.99
C ASP A 5 -4.45 16.47 21.80
N ALA A 6 -3.44 16.78 22.63
CA ALA A 6 -2.51 17.87 22.30
C ALA A 6 -1.54 17.45 21.17
N PRO A 7 -1.42 18.22 20.07
CA PRO A 7 -0.47 17.91 19.00
C PRO A 7 0.97 17.90 19.54
N PRO A 8 1.82 16.98 19.05
CA PRO A 8 3.15 16.77 19.62
C PRO A 8 3.97 18.07 19.55
N PRO A 9 4.63 18.46 20.64
CA PRO A 9 5.35 19.72 20.74
C PRO A 9 6.40 19.84 19.63
N ASN A 10 6.59 21.04 19.09
CA ASN A 10 7.52 21.28 17.97
C ASN A 10 9.01 21.25 18.38
N ARG A 11 9.32 20.79 19.60
CA ARG A 11 10.66 20.71 20.18
C ARG A 11 10.89 19.34 20.82
N PRO A 12 12.13 18.81 20.77
CA PRO A 12 12.47 17.55 21.41
C PRO A 12 12.23 17.59 22.93
N PRO A 13 11.82 16.48 23.56
CA PRO A 13 11.76 16.34 25.02
C PRO A 13 13.14 16.60 25.66
N GLN A 14 13.16 17.09 26.90
CA GLN A 14 14.42 17.29 27.64
C GLN A 14 15.21 15.97 27.72
N GLY A 15 16.48 16.00 27.27
CA GLY A 15 17.36 14.82 27.21
C GLY A 15 17.35 14.05 25.88
N MET A 16 16.53 14.44 24.90
CA MET A 16 16.53 13.84 23.56
C MET A 16 17.27 14.72 22.55
N SER A 17 18.15 14.13 21.73
CA SER A 17 18.83 14.88 20.67
C SER A 17 17.83 15.34 19.60
N PRO A 18 17.99 16.55 19.03
CA PRO A 18 17.11 17.07 17.98
C PRO A 18 17.00 16.14 16.77
N GLU A 19 18.11 15.48 16.42
CA GLU A 19 18.22 14.52 15.31
C GLU A 19 17.36 13.27 15.55
N ARG A 20 17.40 12.72 16.77
CA ARG A 20 16.61 11.54 17.13
C ARG A 20 15.12 11.86 17.18
N TYR A 21 14.77 13.05 17.66
CA TYR A 21 13.40 13.54 17.63
C TYR A 21 12.89 13.77 16.21
N ALA A 22 13.69 14.38 15.32
CA ALA A 22 13.33 14.56 13.92
C ALA A 22 13.10 13.23 13.20
N ARG A 23 13.94 12.22 13.46
CA ARG A 23 13.81 10.88 12.91
C ARG A 23 12.55 10.17 13.42
N LEU A 24 12.30 10.19 14.73
CA LEU A 24 11.08 9.64 15.32
C LEU A 24 9.83 10.34 14.81
N ARG A 25 9.89 11.64 14.57
CA ARG A 25 8.78 12.41 14.00
C ARG A 25 8.54 12.07 12.53
N ALA A 26 9.60 11.76 11.77
CA ALA A 26 9.49 11.26 10.40
C ALA A 26 8.92 9.84 10.36
N GLU A 27 9.32 8.97 11.29
CA GLU A 27 8.78 7.61 11.44
C GLU A 27 7.31 7.63 11.91
N ALA A 28 6.98 8.51 12.86
CA ALA A 28 5.63 8.73 13.37
C ALA A 28 4.69 9.41 12.36
N LYS A 29 5.23 10.06 11.31
CA LYS A 29 4.43 10.68 10.25
C LYS A 29 3.81 9.65 9.30
N ALA A 30 4.33 8.42 9.27
CA ALA A 30 3.81 7.36 8.40
C ALA A 30 3.81 5.99 9.10
N PRO A 31 3.06 5.84 10.22
CA PRO A 31 2.90 4.54 10.84
C PRO A 31 2.23 3.60 9.81
N TYR A 32 2.61 2.33 9.81
CA TYR A 32 2.07 1.26 8.95
C TYR A 32 2.52 1.23 7.47
N ARG A 33 3.63 1.90 7.11
CA ARG A 33 4.24 1.79 5.75
C ARG A 33 4.44 0.34 5.29
N GLY A 34 4.95 -0.52 6.17
CA GLY A 34 5.17 -1.94 5.86
C GLY A 34 3.86 -2.71 5.63
N LEU A 35 2.87 -2.50 6.50
CA LEU A 35 1.57 -3.17 6.42
C LEU A 35 0.84 -2.83 5.10
N ARG A 36 0.82 -1.55 4.70
CA ARG A 36 0.21 -1.13 3.42
C ARG A 36 0.82 -1.86 2.22
N ARG A 37 2.15 -1.99 2.18
CA ARG A 37 2.85 -2.70 1.10
C ARG A 37 2.47 -4.17 1.04
N VAL A 38 2.36 -4.84 2.19
CA VAL A 38 1.92 -6.24 2.26
C VAL A 38 0.51 -6.40 1.70
N VAL A 39 -0.42 -5.51 2.08
CA VAL A 39 -1.80 -5.52 1.55
C VAL A 39 -1.80 -5.32 0.03
N TYR A 40 -1.06 -4.34 -0.50
CA TYR A 40 -1.03 -4.11 -1.94
C TYR A 40 -0.39 -5.27 -2.70
N LEU A 41 0.70 -5.85 -2.19
CA LEU A 41 1.36 -6.99 -2.82
C LEU A 41 0.47 -8.24 -2.83
N THR A 42 -0.16 -8.56 -1.71
CA THR A 42 -1.02 -9.75 -1.61
C THR A 42 -2.28 -9.61 -2.48
N ALA A 43 -2.93 -8.44 -2.45
CA ALA A 43 -4.08 -8.16 -3.32
C ALA A 43 -3.68 -8.20 -4.81
N GLY A 44 -2.57 -7.57 -5.18
CA GLY A 44 -2.07 -7.59 -6.56
C GLY A 44 -1.69 -9.00 -7.03
N ALA A 45 -1.00 -9.78 -6.20
CA ALA A 45 -0.62 -11.16 -6.51
C ALA A 45 -1.86 -12.05 -6.71
N SER A 46 -2.87 -11.91 -5.84
CA SER A 46 -4.13 -12.64 -5.99
C SER A 46 -4.85 -12.29 -7.28
N ALA A 47 -4.91 -11.00 -7.63
CA ALA A 47 -5.54 -10.55 -8.86
C ALA A 47 -4.80 -11.05 -10.12
N ALA A 48 -3.47 -11.07 -10.10
CA ALA A 48 -2.66 -11.60 -11.20
C ALA A 48 -2.91 -13.10 -11.42
N ILE A 49 -2.94 -13.89 -10.34
CA ILE A 49 -3.22 -15.33 -10.40
C ILE A 49 -4.64 -15.57 -10.94
N GLY A 50 -5.63 -14.82 -10.44
CA GLY A 50 -7.01 -14.93 -10.91
C GLY A 50 -7.17 -14.58 -12.39
N ALA A 51 -6.54 -13.49 -12.84
CA ALA A 51 -6.52 -13.11 -14.25
C ALA A 51 -5.87 -14.20 -15.13
N PHE A 52 -4.74 -14.75 -14.70
CA PHE A 52 -4.05 -15.82 -15.44
C PHE A 52 -4.95 -17.06 -15.62
N ILE A 53 -5.63 -17.50 -14.56
CA ILE A 53 -6.55 -18.64 -14.61
C ILE A 53 -7.73 -18.34 -15.53
N MET A 54 -8.32 -17.15 -15.47
CA MET A 54 -9.46 -16.78 -16.31
C MET A 54 -9.08 -16.67 -17.80
N ILE A 55 -7.90 -16.11 -18.11
CA ILE A 55 -7.39 -16.04 -19.49
C ILE A 55 -7.17 -17.45 -20.03
N THR A 56 -6.53 -18.32 -19.25
CA THR A 56 -6.29 -19.72 -19.67
C THR A 56 -7.59 -20.51 -19.83
N GLN A 57 -8.58 -20.31 -18.97
CA GLN A 57 -9.93 -20.89 -19.12
C GLN A 57 -10.64 -20.36 -20.38
N GLY A 58 -10.53 -19.06 -20.67
CA GLY A 58 -11.07 -18.44 -21.87
C GLY A 58 -10.45 -19.02 -23.15
N LEU A 59 -9.12 -19.15 -23.17
CA LEU A 59 -8.38 -19.77 -24.29
C LEU A 59 -8.70 -21.26 -24.46
N ALA A 60 -8.99 -21.96 -23.37
CA ALA A 60 -9.41 -23.36 -23.38
C ALA A 60 -10.88 -23.56 -23.81
N GLY A 61 -11.60 -22.50 -24.19
CA GLY A 61 -13.01 -22.56 -24.56
C GLY A 61 -13.97 -22.79 -23.38
N ARG A 62 -13.49 -22.66 -22.14
CA ARG A 62 -14.28 -22.77 -20.90
C ARG A 62 -14.71 -21.40 -20.37
N ALA A 63 -14.93 -20.44 -21.26
CA ALA A 63 -15.34 -19.10 -20.89
C ALA A 63 -16.71 -19.11 -20.21
N THR A 64 -16.81 -18.54 -19.01
CA THR A 64 -18.09 -18.26 -18.35
C THR A 64 -18.75 -17.04 -18.99
N ALA A 65 -20.07 -16.92 -18.89
CA ALA A 65 -20.80 -15.74 -19.39
C ALA A 65 -20.22 -14.41 -18.87
N ASP A 66 -19.75 -14.41 -17.62
CA ASP A 66 -19.19 -13.22 -16.96
C ASP A 66 -17.67 -13.05 -17.12
N LEU A 67 -17.01 -13.84 -17.97
CA LEU A 67 -15.54 -13.84 -18.11
C LEU A 67 -14.99 -12.43 -18.36
N GLY A 68 -15.63 -11.65 -19.22
CA GLY A 68 -15.19 -10.30 -19.57
C GLY A 68 -15.24 -9.33 -18.37
N LEU A 69 -16.35 -9.34 -17.61
CA LEU A 69 -16.50 -8.49 -16.42
C LEU A 69 -15.55 -8.91 -15.31
N ASN A 70 -15.37 -10.22 -15.09
CA ASN A 70 -14.43 -10.71 -14.09
C ASN A 70 -12.98 -10.35 -14.43
N LEU A 71 -12.57 -10.46 -15.70
CA LEU A 71 -11.25 -10.01 -16.14
C LEU A 71 -11.06 -8.51 -15.94
N LEU A 72 -12.07 -7.69 -16.25
CA LEU A 72 -12.02 -6.25 -16.03
C LEU A 72 -11.79 -5.92 -14.54
N ILE A 73 -12.48 -6.61 -13.64
CA ILE A 73 -12.29 -6.45 -12.19
C ILE A 73 -10.88 -6.85 -11.77
N GLN A 74 -10.36 -7.99 -12.26
CA GLN A 74 -9.01 -8.43 -11.91
C GLN A 74 -7.93 -7.44 -12.38
N PHE A 75 -8.06 -6.92 -13.60
CA PHE A 75 -7.16 -5.88 -14.10
C PHE A 75 -7.31 -4.57 -13.32
N GLY A 76 -8.53 -4.22 -12.89
CA GLY A 76 -8.78 -3.08 -12.01
C GLY A 76 -8.02 -3.20 -10.69
N VAL A 77 -8.17 -4.32 -9.99
CA VAL A 77 -7.47 -4.58 -8.72
C VAL A 77 -5.95 -4.61 -8.92
N LEU A 78 -5.47 -5.29 -9.96
CA LEU A 78 -4.04 -5.37 -10.26
C LEU A 78 -3.45 -3.98 -10.56
N GLY A 79 -4.14 -3.17 -11.37
CA GLY A 79 -3.74 -1.80 -11.70
C GLY A 79 -3.74 -0.89 -10.49
N THR A 80 -4.76 -0.95 -9.63
CA THR A 80 -4.84 -0.15 -8.40
C THR A 80 -3.73 -0.54 -7.42
N ALA A 81 -3.52 -1.83 -7.17
CA ALA A 81 -2.47 -2.31 -6.28
C ALA A 81 -1.06 -1.90 -6.77
N GLY A 82 -0.81 -2.04 -8.08
CA GLY A 82 0.44 -1.60 -8.72
C GLY A 82 0.65 -0.08 -8.62
N LEU A 83 -0.40 0.71 -8.87
CA LEU A 83 -0.36 2.17 -8.75
C LEU A 83 -0.05 2.61 -7.32
N LEU A 84 -0.71 2.02 -6.33
CA LEU A 84 -0.49 2.33 -4.91
C LEU A 84 0.95 2.00 -4.48
N LEU A 85 1.49 0.86 -4.90
CA LEU A 85 2.89 0.49 -4.66
C LEU A 85 3.87 1.47 -5.32
N TRP A 86 3.57 1.91 -6.55
CA TRP A 86 4.39 2.87 -7.27
C TRP A 86 4.37 4.26 -6.62
N LEU A 87 3.20 4.74 -6.18
CA LEU A 87 3.06 6.00 -5.44
C LEU A 87 3.82 5.96 -4.10
N GLU A 88 3.71 4.85 -3.36
CA GLU A 88 4.45 4.65 -2.11
C GLU A 88 5.97 4.61 -2.37
N SER A 89 6.42 4.03 -3.49
CA SER A 89 7.83 3.99 -3.90
C SER A 89 8.36 5.36 -4.31
N ARG A 90 7.54 6.20 -4.96
CA ARG A 90 7.89 7.59 -5.31
C ARG A 90 7.98 8.49 -4.08
N GLY A 91 7.12 8.30 -3.09
CA GLY A 91 7.17 9.01 -1.82
C GLY A 91 8.40 8.65 -0.99
N ALA A 92 8.90 7.41 -1.10
CA ALA A 92 10.13 6.98 -0.44
C ALA A 92 11.38 7.68 -1.02
N LYS A 93 11.50 7.76 -2.35
CA LYS A 93 12.67 8.38 -3.03
C LYS A 93 12.84 9.89 -2.80
N LYS A 94 11.83 10.61 -2.33
CA LYS A 94 11.93 12.05 -2.01
C LYS A 94 12.40 12.33 -0.57
N THR A 95 12.60 11.29 0.24
CA THR A 95 12.95 11.42 1.67
C THR A 95 14.37 10.88 1.97
N ASP A 96 15.10 10.40 0.96
CA ASP A 96 16.55 10.21 0.96
C ASP A 96 17.21 11.44 0.31
#